data_AF-A0A952FE91-F1
#
_entry.id   AF-A0A952FE91-F1
#
_cell.length_a   1.000
_cell.length_b   1.000
_cell.length_c   1.000
_cell.angle_alpha   90.00
_cell.angle_beta   90.00
_cell.angle_gamma   90.00
#
_symmetry.space_group_name_H-M   'P 1'
#
loop_
_entity.id
_entity.type
_entity.pdbx_description
1 polymer ?
#
loop_
_entity_poly.entity_id
_entity_poly.type
_entity_poly.pdbx_seq_one_letter_code
_entity_poly.pdbx_strand_id
1 'polypeptide(L)' 'IGFRIGTRINVDVLNAEQQLYAAQRDWYKARAETLMQGLRLKAANATLAEADLKTIDDLLEPGSL' A
#
# COMPACT_ATOMS: atom_id res chain seq x y z
N ILE A 1 27.19 19.27 30.70
CA ILE A 1 26.73 19.34 29.28
C ILE A 1 27.51 18.28 28.51
N GLY A 2 26.84 17.45 27.70
CA GLY A 2 27.52 16.55 26.75
C GLY A 2 27.59 15.06 27.12
N PHE A 3 26.45 14.35 27.14
CA PHE A 3 26.43 12.88 26.98
C PHE A 3 25.02 12.34 26.64
N ARG A 4 24.32 12.98 25.70
CA ARG A 4 22.95 12.54 25.29
C ARG A 4 22.69 12.49 23.79
N ILE A 5 23.72 12.76 22.97
CA ILE A 5 23.58 12.94 21.52
C ILE A 5 23.93 11.65 20.74
N GLY A 6 24.75 10.74 21.30
CA GLY A 6 25.22 9.55 20.56
C GLY A 6 24.28 8.35 20.48
N THR A 7 23.27 8.25 21.36
CA THR A 7 22.46 7.01 21.49
C THR A 7 21.01 7.14 21.07
N ARG A 8 20.45 8.37 21.01
CA ARG A 8 19.05 8.57 20.63
C ARG A 8 18.85 8.64 19.11
N ILE A 9 19.79 9.26 18.38
CA ILE A 9 19.72 9.43 16.92
C ILE A 9 19.59 8.08 16.19
N ASN A 10 20.31 7.05 16.64
CA ASN A 10 20.26 5.73 15.99
C ASN A 10 18.91 5.01 16.18
N VAL A 11 18.26 5.19 17.33
CA VAL A 11 16.93 4.58 17.59
C VAL A 11 15.84 5.33 16.85
N ASP A 12 15.94 6.65 16.77
CA ASP A 12 14.96 7.48 16.04
C ASP A 12 15.01 7.19 14.53
N VAL A 13 16.20 6.96 13.95
CA VAL A 13 16.34 6.57 12.54
C VAL A 13 15.81 5.16 12.29
N LEU A 14 16.14 4.18 13.13
CA LEU A 14 15.61 2.81 12.97
C LEU A 14 14.09 2.76 13.14
N ASN A 15 13.56 3.56 14.07
CA ASN A 15 12.11 3.71 14.27
C ASN A 15 11.46 4.43 13.08
N ALA A 16 12.10 5.47 12.52
CA ALA A 16 11.62 6.15 11.32
C ALA A 16 11.64 5.25 10.08
N GLU A 17 12.67 4.41 9.92
CA GLU A 17 12.73 3.40 8.85
C GLU A 17 11.62 2.35 9.01
N GLN A 18 11.40 1.84 10.22
CA GLN A 18 10.31 0.92 10.50
C GLN A 18 8.94 1.55 10.23
N GLN A 19 8.73 2.81 10.62
CA GLN A 19 7.51 3.56 10.34
C GLN A 19 7.31 3.81 8.84
N LEU A 20 8.39 4.09 8.10
CA LEU A 20 8.35 4.26 6.65
C LEU A 20 7.94 2.96 5.94
N TYR A 21 8.55 1.83 6.28
CA TYR A 21 8.18 0.54 5.69
C TYR A 21 6.76 0.11 6.07
N ALA A 22 6.32 0.40 7.30
CA ALA A 22 4.94 0.19 7.70
C ALA A 22 3.98 1.05 6.86
N ALA A 23 4.26 2.35 6.71
CA ALA A 23 3.45 3.26 5.92
C ALA A 23 3.40 2.86 4.43
N GLN A 24 4.52 2.42 3.85
CA GLN A 24 4.58 1.92 2.47
C GLN A 24 3.71 0.68 2.30
N ARG A 25 3.85 -0.31 3.18
CA ARG A 25 3.02 -1.53 3.15
C ARG A 25 1.53 -1.18 3.31
N ASP A 26 1.21 -0.31 4.25
CA ASP A 26 -0.18 0.08 4.52
C ASP A 26 -0.76 0.86 3.32
N TRP A 27 0.04 1.65 2.61
CA TRP A 27 -0.33 2.30 1.34
C TRP A 27 -0.63 1.28 0.23
N TYR A 28 0.25 0.28 0.02
CA TYR A 28 0.00 -0.79 -0.95
C TYR A 28 -1.27 -1.57 -0.61
N LYS A 29 -1.49 -1.86 0.67
CA LYS A 29 -2.69 -2.55 1.15
C LYS A 29 -3.95 -1.73 0.90
N ALA A 30 -3.95 -0.45 1.25
CA ALA A 30 -5.09 0.45 1.04
C ALA A 30 -5.45 0.59 -0.46
N ARG A 31 -4.43 0.66 -1.33
CA ARG A 31 -4.63 0.68 -2.78
C ARG A 31 -5.30 -0.61 -3.27
N ALA A 32 -4.82 -1.77 -2.86
CA ALA A 32 -5.42 -3.06 -3.21
C ALA A 32 -6.85 -3.20 -2.67
N GLU A 33 -7.10 -2.78 -1.43
CA GLU A 33 -8.42 -2.79 -0.82
C GLU A 33 -9.41 -1.90 -1.58
N THR A 34 -8.98 -0.71 -2.04
CA THR A 34 -9.83 0.20 -2.82
C THR A 34 -10.23 -0.42 -4.16
N LEU A 35 -9.30 -1.06 -4.87
CA LEU A 35 -9.59 -1.77 -6.11
C LEU A 35 -10.59 -2.92 -5.88
N MET A 36 -10.39 -3.69 -4.82
CA MET A 36 -11.29 -4.78 -4.44
C MET A 36 -12.69 -4.28 -4.04
N GLN A 37 -12.79 -3.16 -3.33
CA GLN A 37 -14.07 -2.54 -3.00
C GLN A 37 -14.81 -2.05 -4.26
N GLY A 38 -14.09 -1.48 -5.23
CA GLY A 38 -14.64 -1.12 -6.53
C GLY A 38 -15.22 -2.32 -7.28
N LEU A 39 -14.50 -3.45 -7.31
CA LEU A 39 -14.99 -4.71 -7.89
C LEU A 39 -16.23 -5.24 -7.16
N ARG A 40 -16.23 -5.24 -5.83
CA ARG A 40 -17.38 -5.68 -5.03
C ARG A 40 -18.60 -4.81 -5.29
N LEU A 41 -18.43 -3.50 -5.46
CA LEU A 41 -19.52 -2.60 -5.81
C LEU A 41 -20.10 -2.91 -7.19
N LYS A 42 -19.24 -3.15 -8.19
CA LYS A 42 -19.66 -3.58 -9.53
C LYS A 42 -20.36 -4.94 -9.53
N ALA A 43 -19.90 -5.88 -8.70
CA ALA A 43 -20.51 -7.19 -8.51
C ALA A 43 -21.89 -7.10 -7.86
N ALA A 44 -22.05 -6.26 -6.84
CA ALA A 44 -23.32 -6.05 -6.15
C ALA A 44 -24.40 -5.44 -7.07
N ASN A 45 -24.00 -4.66 -8.07
CA ASN A 45 -24.91 -4.06 -9.05
C ASN A 45 -25.14 -4.93 -10.30
N ALA A 46 -24.70 -6.19 -10.30
CA ALA A 46 -24.74 -7.11 -11.45
C ALA A 46 -24.09 -6.55 -12.74
N THR A 47 -23.24 -5.53 -12.63
CA THR A 47 -22.52 -4.89 -13.74
C THR A 47 -21.10 -5.44 -13.92
N LEU A 48 -20.69 -6.41 -13.10
CA LEU A 48 -19.35 -6.99 -13.18
C LEU A 48 -19.19 -7.78 -14.48
N ALA A 49 -18.42 -7.23 -15.40
CA ALA A 49 -18.07 -7.89 -16.66
C ALA A 49 -16.63 -8.44 -16.60
N GLU A 50 -16.31 -9.45 -17.43
CA GLU A 50 -14.93 -9.95 -17.58
C GLU A 50 -13.94 -8.84 -17.97
N ALA A 51 -14.39 -7.81 -18.67
CA ALA A 51 -13.59 -6.64 -19.02
C ALA A 51 -13.09 -5.85 -17.78
N ASP A 52 -13.88 -5.82 -16.70
CA ASP A 52 -13.49 -5.15 -15.45
C ASP A 52 -12.42 -5.94 -14.70
N LEU A 53 -12.51 -7.27 -14.75
CA LEU A 53 -11.50 -8.17 -14.19
C LEU A 53 -10.18 -8.03 -14.96
N LYS A 54 -10.25 -8.00 -16.29
CA LYS A 54 -9.07 -7.80 -17.13
C LYS A 54 -8.38 -6.45 -16.88
N THR A 55 -9.15 -5.38 -16.71
CA THR A 55 -8.60 -4.04 -16.42
C THR A 55 -7.83 -4.02 -15.10
N ILE A 56 -8.29 -4.77 -14.09
CA ILE A 56 -7.62 -4.84 -12.79
C ILE A 56 -6.41 -5.77 -12.84
N ASP A 57 -6.47 -6.85 -13.59
CA ASP A 57 -5.34 -7.73 -13.86
C ASP A 57 -4.20 -6.95 -14.55
N ASP A 58 -4.52 -6.16 -15.58
CA ASP A 58 -3.56 -5.28 -16.27
C ASP A 58 -2.97 -4.19 -15.34
N LEU A 59 -3.70 -3.77 -14.29
CA LEU A 59 -3.24 -2.81 -13.27
C LEU A 59 -2.41 -3.47 -12.14
N LEU A 60 -2.51 -4.79 -11.98
CA LEU A 60 -1.81 -5.58 -10.97
C LEU A 60 -0.55 -6.25 -11.52
N GLU A 61 -0.42 -6.37 -12.85
CA GLU A 61 0.76 -6.92 -13.49
C GLU A 61 1.98 -6.03 -13.20
N PRO A 62 3.01 -6.55 -12.48
CA PRO A 62 4.18 -5.78 -12.10
C PRO A 62 5.10 -5.61 -13.31
N GLY A 63 4.76 -4.69 -14.22
CA GLY A 63 5.58 -4.46 -15.42
C GLY A 63 5.02 -3.53 -16.50
N SER A 64 3.91 -2.83 -16.30
CA SER A 64 3.34 -1.93 -17.33
C SER A 64 3.73 -0.45 -17.19
N LEU A 65 4.80 -0.13 -16.46
CA LEU A 65 5.49 1.18 -16.51
C LEU A 65 6.97 1.00 -16.87
#